data_AF-A0A524FKT3-F1
#
_entry.id   AF-A0A524FKT3-F1
#
_cell.length_a   1.000
_cell.length_b   1.000
_cell.length_c   1.000
_cell.angle_alpha   90.00
_cell.angle_beta   90.00
_cell.angle_gamma   90.00
#
_symmetry.space_group_name_H-M   'P 1'
#
loop_
_entity.id
_entity.type
_entity.pdbx_description
1 polymer ?
#
loop_
_entity_poly.entity_id
_entity_poly.type
_entity_poly.pdbx_seq_one_letter_code
_entity_poly.pdbx_strand_id
1 'polypeptide(L)'
;MEEADLNSIILNFIHSKTGWGMPLRPRCEFEDLYLDEIDRLSDDKIKVSFRYFFDEDGFSQYDKTHSLEGVVVIGATGNILESTLKEVHTGVAANRDPYGLQSS
;
A
#
# COMPACT_ATOMS: atom_id res chain seq x y z
N MET A 1 16.71 -7.65 10.05
CA MET A 1 15.34 -7.77 9.52
C MET A 1 15.46 -7.70 8.02
N GLU A 2 14.95 -8.71 7.33
CA GLU A 2 15.02 -8.80 5.88
C GLU A 2 13.81 -8.09 5.26
N GLU A 3 13.89 -7.71 3.98
CA GLU A 3 12.78 -7.05 3.28
C GLU A 3 11.51 -7.92 3.25
N ALA A 4 11.67 -9.25 3.23
CA ALA A 4 10.56 -10.20 3.32
C ALA A 4 9.81 -10.13 4.67
N ASP A 5 10.53 -9.88 5.78
CA ASP A 5 9.91 -9.67 7.09
C ASP A 5 9.12 -8.36 7.12
N LEU A 6 9.71 -7.28 6.55
CA LEU A 6 9.07 -5.96 6.49
C LEU A 6 7.77 -6.01 5.68
N ASN A 7 7.79 -6.66 4.51
CA ASN A 7 6.60 -6.89 3.70
C ASN A 7 5.51 -7.62 4.47
N SER A 8 5.86 -8.69 5.18
CA SER A 8 4.89 -9.49 5.95
C SER A 8 4.27 -8.68 7.11
N ILE A 9 5.09 -7.88 7.81
CA ILE A 9 4.62 -7.00 8.89
C ILE A 9 3.67 -5.93 8.35
N ILE A 10 4.02 -5.29 7.23
CA ILE A 10 3.24 -4.22 6.61
C ILE A 10 1.94 -4.76 6.02
N LEU A 11 1.97 -5.87 5.29
CA LEU A 11 0.75 -6.50 4.74
C LEU A 11 -0.23 -6.87 5.86
N ASN A 12 0.26 -7.53 6.91
CA ASN A 12 -0.60 -7.91 8.04
C ASN A 12 -1.19 -6.68 8.73
N PHE A 13 -0.42 -5.61 8.87
CA PHE A 13 -0.91 -4.34 9.38
C PHE A 13 -2.00 -3.72 8.51
N ILE A 14 -1.82 -3.69 7.19
CA ILE A 14 -2.81 -3.19 6.24
C ILE A 14 -4.08 -4.03 6.33
N HIS A 15 -3.98 -5.36 6.24
CA HIS A 15 -5.12 -6.27 6.33
C HIS A 15 -5.88 -6.11 7.65
N SER A 16 -5.16 -5.95 8.77
CA SER A 16 -5.79 -5.71 10.07
C SER A 16 -6.48 -4.34 10.16
N LYS A 17 -6.03 -3.34 9.40
CA LYS A 17 -6.58 -1.97 9.42
C LYS A 17 -7.73 -1.77 8.45
N THR A 18 -7.63 -2.31 7.24
CA THR A 18 -8.59 -2.08 6.15
C THR A 18 -9.53 -3.26 5.93
N GLY A 19 -9.13 -4.47 6.30
CA GLY A 19 -9.85 -5.70 5.98
C GLY A 19 -9.70 -6.15 4.52
N TRP A 20 -8.87 -5.48 3.72
CA TRP A 20 -8.57 -5.84 2.32
C TRP A 20 -7.55 -6.99 2.25
N GLY A 21 -7.52 -7.72 1.14
CA GLY A 21 -6.56 -8.83 0.94
C GLY A 21 -6.73 -10.02 1.90
N MET A 22 -7.85 -10.10 2.64
CA MET A 22 -8.11 -11.27 3.48
C MET A 22 -8.34 -12.50 2.58
N PRO A 23 -7.71 -13.66 2.88
CA PRO A 23 -7.69 -14.85 2.01
C PRO A 23 -9.06 -15.52 1.77
N LEU A 24 -10.15 -14.90 2.23
CA LEU A 24 -11.52 -15.37 2.06
C LEU A 24 -12.10 -15.08 0.67
N ARG A 25 -11.44 -14.28 -0.19
CA ARG A 25 -11.89 -13.97 -1.57
C ARG A 25 -10.85 -14.28 -2.67
N PRO A 26 -10.40 -15.53 -2.78
CA PRO A 26 -9.21 -15.91 -3.57
C PRO A 26 -9.37 -15.91 -5.10
N ARG A 27 -10.33 -15.19 -5.71
CA ARG A 27 -10.62 -15.35 -7.14
C ARG A 27 -10.74 -14.08 -7.98
N CYS A 28 -10.79 -12.89 -7.40
CA CYS A 28 -10.95 -11.64 -8.16
C CYS A 28 -10.17 -10.44 -7.61
N GLU A 29 -9.19 -10.66 -6.72
CA GLU A 29 -8.48 -9.57 -6.05
C GLU A 29 -7.01 -9.58 -6.46
N PHE A 30 -6.48 -8.41 -6.83
CA PHE A 30 -5.04 -8.22 -7.05
C PHE A 30 -4.49 -7.35 -5.93
N GLU A 31 -3.51 -7.85 -5.18
CA GLU A 31 -2.81 -7.11 -4.13
C GLU A 31 -1.33 -6.96 -4.50
N ASP A 32 -0.79 -5.76 -4.31
CA ASP A 32 0.62 -5.48 -4.57
C ASP A 32 1.14 -4.48 -3.54
N LEU A 33 2.29 -4.78 -2.93
CA LEU A 33 2.94 -3.93 -1.93
C LEU A 33 4.32 -3.53 -2.43
N TYR A 34 4.55 -2.22 -2.50
CA TYR A 34 5.84 -1.63 -2.83
C TYR A 34 6.43 -0.94 -1.60
N LEU A 35 7.65 -1.32 -1.24
CA LEU A 35 8.46 -0.58 -0.27
C LEU A 35 9.21 0.50 -1.04
N ASP A 36 8.87 1.76 -0.81
CA ASP A 36 9.41 2.90 -1.55
C ASP A 36 10.75 3.35 -0.95
N GLU A 37 10.80 3.46 0.37
CA GLU A 37 11.97 3.94 1.11
C GLU A 37 12.11 3.17 2.42
N ILE A 38 13.33 2.76 2.75
CA ILE A 38 13.68 2.05 3.99
C ILE A 38 14.80 2.83 4.68
N ASP A 39 14.45 3.56 5.73
CA ASP A 39 15.37 4.32 6.56
C ASP A 39 15.67 3.59 7.87
N ARG A 40 16.95 3.41 8.17
CA ARG A 40 17.39 2.88 9.47
C ARG A 40 17.62 4.04 10.42
N LEU A 41 16.76 4.16 11.43
CA LEU A 41 16.84 5.16 12.47
C LEU A 41 17.75 4.70 13.62
N SER A 42 18.08 5.62 14.53
CA SER A 42 18.74 5.27 15.81
C SER A 42 17.84 4.38 16.68
N ASP A 43 18.44 3.65 17.62
CA ASP A 43 17.75 2.70 18.52
C ASP A 43 17.14 1.46 17.83
N ASP A 44 17.81 0.91 16.81
CA ASP A 44 17.37 -0.30 16.09
C ASP A 44 15.95 -0.19 15.50
N LYS A 45 15.55 1.04 15.14
CA LYS A 45 14.27 1.34 14.50
C LYS A 45 14.42 1.41 12.99
N ILE A 46 13.40 0.99 12.27
CA ILE A 46 13.34 1.05 10.81
C ILE A 46 12.08 1.81 10.44
N LYS A 47 12.24 2.90 9.70
CA LYS A 47 11.14 3.63 9.08
C LYS A 47 10.98 3.14 7.65
N VAL A 48 9.77 2.72 7.29
CA VAL A 48 9.46 2.22 5.95
C VAL A 48 8.31 3.03 5.37
N SER A 49 8.55 3.65 4.22
CA SER A 49 7.53 4.25 3.37
C SER A 49 7.08 3.19 2.36
N PHE A 50 5.77 2.99 2.23
CA PHE A 50 5.21 1.96 1.35
C PHE A 50 3.99 2.46 0.60
N ARG A 51 3.73 1.80 -0.53
CA ARG A 51 2.53 1.97 -1.35
C ARG A 51 1.87 0.60 -1.55
N TYR A 52 0.60 0.51 -1.20
CA TYR A 52 -0.18 -0.71 -1.34
C TYR A 52 -1.29 -0.49 -2.35
N PHE A 53 -1.44 -1.43 -3.26
CA PHE A 53 -2.47 -1.44 -4.29
C PHE A 53 -3.36 -2.64 -4.06
N PHE A 54 -4.66 -2.39 -4.05
CA PHE A 54 -5.68 -3.42 -3.95
C PHE A 54 -6.74 -3.16 -4.98
N ASP A 55 -6.92 -4.12 -5.88
CA ASP A 55 -8.02 -4.12 -6.83
C ASP A 55 -9.07 -5.15 -6.36
N GLU A 56 -10.26 -4.66 -6.02
CA GLU A 56 -11.36 -5.48 -5.48
C GLU A 56 -12.00 -6.38 -6.56
N ASP A 57 -11.81 -6.04 -7.83
CA ASP A 57 -12.62 -6.56 -8.94
C ASP A 57 -11.76 -6.62 -10.20
N GLY A 58 -10.84 -7.59 -10.28
CA GLY A 58 -9.85 -7.76 -11.36
C GLY A 58 -10.43 -7.99 -12.77
N PHE A 59 -11.73 -7.81 -12.93
CA PHE A 59 -12.53 -7.97 -14.14
C PHE A 59 -13.51 -6.80 -14.41
N SER A 60 -13.68 -5.83 -13.51
CA SER A 60 -14.65 -4.74 -13.69
C SER A 60 -14.14 -3.65 -14.62
N GLN A 61 -15.04 -3.16 -15.49
CA GLN A 61 -14.83 -1.97 -16.31
C GLN A 61 -14.86 -0.66 -15.49
N TYR A 62 -15.18 -0.74 -14.20
CA TYR A 62 -15.14 0.38 -13.26
C TYR A 62 -13.92 0.20 -12.37
N ASP A 63 -12.96 1.12 -12.50
CA ASP A 63 -11.71 1.13 -11.74
C ASP A 63 -12.02 1.21 -10.24
N LYS A 64 -11.94 0.06 -9.56
CA LYS A 64 -12.04 -0.06 -8.10
C LYS A 64 -10.65 -0.30 -7.50
N THR A 65 -9.64 0.30 -8.11
CA THR A 65 -8.29 0.28 -7.57
C THR A 65 -8.24 1.18 -6.35
N HIS A 66 -7.93 0.59 -5.20
CA HIS A 66 -7.61 1.29 -3.98
C HIS A 66 -6.09 1.37 -3.86
N SER A 67 -5.56 2.58 -3.71
CA SER A 67 -4.16 2.79 -3.37
C SER A 67 -4.06 3.34 -1.96
N LEU A 68 -3.14 2.80 -1.17
CA LEU A 68 -2.77 3.31 0.14
C LEU A 68 -1.32 3.73 0.09
N GLU A 69 -1.05 4.93 0.60
CA GLU A 69 0.31 5.36 0.91
C GLU A 69 0.46 5.36 2.42
N GLY A 70 1.53 4.75 2.91
CA GLY A 70 1.76 4.61 4.32
C GLY A 70 3.20 4.76 4.70
N VAL A 71 3.41 5.13 5.96
CA VAL A 71 4.72 5.16 6.59
C VAL A 71 4.59 4.47 7.93
N VAL A 72 5.44 3.47 8.18
CA VAL A 72 5.50 2.77 9.47
C VAL A 72 6.89 2.91 10.07
N VAL A 73 6.94 3.00 11.40
CA VAL A 73 8.18 2.88 12.17
C VAL A 73 8.12 1.57 12.92
N ILE A 74 9.02 0.66 12.60
CA ILE A 74 9.13 -0.68 13.16
C ILE A 74 10.27 -0.67 14.17
N GLY A 75 10.01 -1.11 15.39
CA GLY A 75 11.04 -1.27 16.41
C GLY A 75 11.86 -2.55 16.22
N ALA A 76 12.95 -2.68 16.97
CA ALA A 76 13.88 -3.82 16.91
C ALA A 76 13.22 -5.21 17.04
N THR A 77 12.05 -5.27 17.70
CA THR A 77 11.29 -6.50 17.95
C THR A 77 10.25 -6.83 16.86
N GLY A 78 10.19 -6.04 15.77
CA GLY A 78 9.19 -6.21 14.71
C GLY A 78 7.82 -5.61 15.01
N ASN A 79 7.68 -4.89 16.12
CA ASN A 79 6.45 -4.19 16.48
C ASN A 79 6.38 -2.81 15.79
N ILE A 80 5.21 -2.47 15.25
CA ILE A 80 4.94 -1.13 14.71
C ILE A 80 4.77 -0.17 15.88
N LEU A 81 5.68 0.80 15.98
CA LEU A 81 5.69 1.85 17.00
C LEU A 81 4.83 3.04 16.57
N GLU A 82 4.95 3.43 15.29
CA GLU A 82 4.20 4.52 14.70
C GLU A 82 3.73 4.13 13.30
N SER A 83 2.56 4.61 12.90
CA SER A 83 2.00 4.32 11.59
C SER A 83 1.15 5.48 11.09
N THR A 84 1.37 5.86 9.84
CA THR A 84 0.50 6.75 9.08
C THR A 84 0.00 5.97 7.87
N LEU A 85 -1.30 6.04 7.63
CA LEU A 85 -1.97 5.44 6.47
C LEU A 85 -2.84 6.51 5.85
N LYS A 86 -2.66 6.71 4.55
CA LYS A 86 -3.47 7.64 3.77
C LYS A 86 -4.03 6.88 2.58
N GLU A 87 -5.35 6.86 2.49
CA GLU A 87 -6.02 6.37 1.29
C GLU A 87 -5.87 7.39 0.17
N VAL A 88 -5.39 6.91 -0.98
CA VAL A 88 -5.27 7.66 -2.22
C VAL A 88 -6.17 6.95 -3.22
N HIS A 89 -7.39 7.46 -3.38
CA HIS A 89 -8.34 6.89 -4.31
C HIS A 89 -7.92 7.20 -5.75
N THR A 90 -7.54 6.17 -6.48
CA THR A 90 -7.13 6.21 -7.89
C THR A 90 -8.29 5.79 -8.81
N GLY A 91 -9.47 6.36 -8.60
CA GLY A 91 -10.50 6.34 -9.64
C GLY A 91 -10.02 7.13 -10.87
N VAL A 92 -10.47 6.75 -12.07
CA VAL A 92 -10.11 7.26 -13.42
C VAL A 92 -9.99 8.80 -13.56
N ALA A 93 -10.47 9.59 -12.61
CA ALA A 93 -10.32 11.05 -12.60
C ALA A 93 -8.95 11.57 -12.12
N ALA A 94 -8.13 10.78 -11.42
CA ALA A 94 -6.84 11.27 -10.87
C ALA A 94 -5.69 11.29 -11.88
N ASN A 95 -5.83 10.58 -13.02
CA ASN A 95 -4.82 10.47 -14.07
C ASN A 95 -5.22 11.18 -15.37
N ARG A 96 -6.06 12.22 -15.28
CA ARG A 96 -6.21 13.19 -16.37
C ARG A 96 -5.13 14.24 -16.22
N ASP A 97 -4.00 13.97 -16.86
CA ASP A 97 -3.00 14.98 -17.21
C ASP A 97 -3.72 16.26 -17.68
N PRO A 98 -3.54 17.44 -17.03
CA PRO A 98 -4.12 18.69 -17.52
C PRO A 98 -3.54 19.11 -18.88
N TYR A 99 -2.53 18.41 -19.40
CA TYR A 99 -1.89 18.63 -20.69
C TYR A 99 -2.12 17.47 -21.68
N GLY A 100 -3.34 16.95 -21.74
CA GLY A 100 -3.81 16.18 -22.90
C GLY A 100 -4.14 17.10 -24.08
N LEU A 101 -3.24 17.19 -25.05
CA LEU A 101 -3.43 17.81 -26.37
C LEU A 101 -4.86 17.64 -26.93
N GLN A 102 -5.48 18.76 -27.35
CA GLN A 102 -6.31 18.77 -28.54
C GLN A 102 -5.84 19.92 -29.45
N SER A 103 -4.83 19.61 -30.27
CA SER A 103 -4.68 20.28 -31.56
C SER A 103 -5.76 19.72 -32.48
N SER A 104 -6.70 20.56 -32.88
CA SER A 104 -7.53 20.40 -34.09
C SER A 104 -7.86 21.79 -34.62
#